data_AF-A0A820CCL4-F1
#
_entry.id   AF-A0A820CCL4-F1
#
_cell.length_a   1.000
_cell.length_b   1.000
_cell.length_c   1.000
_cell.angle_alpha   90.00
_cell.angle_beta   90.00
_cell.angle_gamma   90.00
#
_symmetry.space_group_name_H-M   'P 1'
#
loop_
_entity.id
_entity.type
_entity.pdbx_description
1 polymer ?
#
loop_
_entity_poly.entity_id
_entity_poly.type
_entity_poly.pdbx_seq_one_letter_code
_entity_poly.pdbx_strand_id
1 'polypeptide(L)'
;DTSIEDYYLREVSGGSLNFYPVDSTGAMIEALLDKKIDASIMDSGTLEYLTNSMFCNLTLVGTTFDQSSFGIVFQKNWLYDQDFDIAILSLRESGTFDTLQKKWFQTNGCSESSDIGTAMSIDSMAGLFMTFAVISAIAVLYFMWRKRTAIKDCFLALIHRKKSPDSQVIVLNQTGSDISSENPSRRKSTIYPILYL
;
A
#
# COMPACT_ATOMS: atom_id res chain seq x y z
N ASP A 1 20.90 20.05 -23.66
CA ASP A 1 21.23 18.76 -24.29
C ASP A 1 20.07 18.27 -25.13
N THR A 2 20.32 17.98 -26.41
CA THR A 2 19.26 17.53 -27.34
C THR A 2 18.63 16.20 -26.91
N SER A 3 19.38 15.32 -26.22
CA SER A 3 18.87 14.04 -25.73
C SER A 3 17.79 14.18 -24.66
N ILE A 4 17.91 15.16 -23.76
CA ILE A 4 16.92 15.42 -22.70
C ILE A 4 15.64 15.98 -23.31
N GLU A 5 15.78 16.92 -24.25
CA GLU A 5 14.63 17.51 -24.95
C GLU A 5 13.87 16.47 -25.76
N ASP A 6 14.58 15.63 -26.53
CA ASP A 6 13.98 14.55 -27.30
C ASP A 6 13.26 13.52 -26.42
N TYR A 7 13.85 13.17 -25.27
CA TYR A 7 13.23 12.28 -24.30
C TYR A 7 11.94 12.89 -23.72
N TYR A 8 11.99 14.14 -23.28
CA TYR A 8 10.85 14.85 -22.73
C TYR A 8 9.71 14.98 -23.74
N LEU A 9 10.02 15.27 -25.00
CA LEU A 9 9.04 15.37 -26.08
C LEU A 9 8.37 14.03 -26.37
N ARG A 10 9.16 12.94 -26.38
CA ARG A 10 8.65 11.60 -26.70
C ARG A 10 7.82 10.99 -25.58
N GLU A 11 8.34 11.04 -24.35
CA GLU A 11 7.82 10.21 -23.26
C GLU A 11 6.95 10.99 -22.27
N VAL A 12 7.27 12.27 -22.03
CA VAL A 12 6.63 13.05 -20.95
C VAL A 12 5.50 13.92 -21.48
N SER A 13 5.77 14.69 -22.53
CA SER A 13 4.86 15.76 -23.00
C SER A 13 4.01 15.39 -24.22
N GLY A 14 4.29 14.25 -24.87
CA GLY A 14 3.59 13.84 -26.09
C GLY A 14 3.75 14.83 -27.25
N GLY A 15 4.91 15.49 -27.34
CA GLY A 15 5.24 16.47 -28.39
C GLY A 15 4.94 17.93 -28.04
N SER A 16 4.47 18.23 -26.82
CA SER A 16 4.21 19.61 -26.38
C SER A 16 5.42 20.25 -25.71
N LEU A 17 5.88 21.38 -26.25
CA LEU A 17 7.01 22.15 -25.71
C LEU A 17 6.59 23.03 -24.52
N ASN A 18 6.33 22.42 -23.37
CA ASN A 18 5.96 23.11 -22.11
C ASN A 18 7.05 22.96 -21.05
N PHE A 19 8.28 23.36 -21.35
CA PHE A 19 9.38 23.33 -20.37
C PHE A 19 9.67 24.72 -19.80
N TYR A 20 10.13 24.75 -18.56
CA TYR A 20 10.59 25.95 -17.89
C TYR A 20 12.12 26.02 -17.98
N PRO A 21 12.71 27.01 -18.69
CA PRO A 21 14.16 27.09 -18.84
C PRO A 21 14.81 27.45 -17.51
N VAL A 22 15.89 26.74 -17.18
CA VAL A 22 16.66 26.97 -15.96
C VAL A 22 18.14 27.02 -16.30
N ASP A 23 18.81 28.10 -15.91
CA ASP A 23 20.21 28.35 -16.28
C ASP A 23 21.23 27.74 -15.32
N SER A 24 20.82 27.34 -14.12
CA SER A 24 21.71 26.78 -13.10
C SER A 24 21.02 25.76 -12.19
N THR A 25 21.80 24.85 -11.63
CA THR A 25 21.33 23.87 -10.65
C THR A 25 20.70 24.53 -9.42
N GLY A 26 21.23 25.68 -8.97
CA GLY A 26 20.66 26.43 -7.84
C GLY A 26 19.27 26.97 -8.16
N ALA A 27 19.09 27.61 -9.32
CA ALA A 27 17.79 28.09 -9.76
C ALA A 27 16.78 26.96 -10.00
N MET A 28 17.27 25.77 -10.39
CA MET A 28 16.43 24.57 -10.56
C MET A 28 15.88 24.12 -9.21
N ILE A 29 16.74 24.03 -8.20
CA ILE A 29 16.35 23.62 -6.86
C ILE A 29 15.37 24.64 -6.26
N GLU A 30 15.67 25.95 -6.40
CA GLU A 30 14.75 27.01 -5.95
C GLU A 30 13.38 26.89 -6.62
N ALA A 31 13.34 26.68 -7.94
CA ALA A 31 12.08 26.49 -8.67
C ALA A 31 11.30 25.24 -8.24
N LEU A 32 11.99 24.15 -7.88
CA LEU A 32 11.36 22.94 -7.32
C LEU A 32 10.79 23.21 -5.91
N LEU A 33 11.55 23.89 -5.06
CA LEU A 33 11.13 24.18 -3.68
C LEU A 33 9.98 25.18 -3.63
N ASP A 34 9.99 26.19 -4.51
CA ASP A 34 8.92 27.17 -4.67
C ASP A 34 7.69 26.61 -5.42
N LYS A 35 7.73 25.33 -5.82
CA LYS A 35 6.67 24.65 -6.60
C LYS A 35 6.34 25.38 -7.90
N LYS A 36 7.34 26.04 -8.49
CA LYS A 36 7.23 26.65 -9.81
C LYS A 36 7.30 25.59 -10.91
N ILE A 37 8.04 24.52 -10.66
CA ILE A 37 8.12 23.33 -11.50
C ILE A 37 7.85 22.09 -10.64
N ASP A 38 7.16 21.10 -11.20
CA ASP A 38 6.84 19.85 -10.50
C ASP A 38 7.99 18.84 -10.54
N ALA A 39 8.79 18.88 -11.60
CA ALA A 39 9.91 17.97 -11.81
C ALA A 39 11.00 18.64 -12.67
N SER A 40 12.23 18.16 -12.51
CA SER A 40 13.36 18.53 -13.34
C SER A 40 14.13 17.27 -13.78
N ILE A 41 14.76 17.33 -14.94
CA ILE A 41 15.55 16.23 -15.51
C ILE A 41 17.00 16.68 -15.55
N MET A 42 17.89 15.90 -14.93
CA MET A 42 19.33 16.14 -14.90
C MET A 42 20.07 14.80 -14.77
N ASP A 43 21.40 14.84 -14.86
CA ASP A 43 22.28 13.70 -14.60
C ASP A 43 21.99 13.04 -13.24
N SER A 44 21.94 11.70 -13.24
CA SER A 44 21.56 10.91 -12.07
C SER A 44 22.55 11.03 -10.92
N GLY A 45 23.86 11.04 -11.19
CA GLY A 45 24.87 11.17 -10.14
C GLY A 45 24.77 12.52 -9.41
N THR A 46 24.50 13.57 -10.17
CA THR A 46 24.27 14.91 -9.61
C THR A 46 23.00 14.95 -8.76
N LEU A 47 21.90 14.37 -9.25
CA LEU A 47 20.64 14.32 -8.51
C LEU A 47 20.75 13.48 -7.23
N GLU A 48 21.35 12.29 -7.30
CA GLU A 48 21.59 11.42 -6.14
C GLU A 48 22.38 12.13 -5.04
N TYR A 49 23.44 12.85 -5.42
CA TYR A 49 24.22 13.64 -4.46
C TYR A 49 23.38 14.76 -3.84
N LEU A 50 22.64 15.51 -4.65
CA LEU A 50 21.81 16.62 -4.15
C LEU A 50 20.71 16.15 -3.20
N THR A 51 20.00 15.07 -3.54
CA THR A 51 18.92 14.53 -2.70
C THR A 51 19.45 13.88 -1.43
N ASN A 52 20.58 13.17 -1.49
CA ASN A 52 21.09 12.42 -0.33
C ASN A 52 21.92 13.29 0.64
N SER A 53 22.57 14.35 0.14
CA SER A 53 23.51 15.14 0.95
C SER A 53 23.00 16.54 1.31
N MET A 54 22.15 17.17 0.49
CA MET A 54 21.77 18.59 0.68
C MET A 54 20.27 18.82 0.84
N PHE A 55 19.43 18.18 0.02
CA PHE A 55 18.00 18.48 -0.11
C PHE A 55 17.12 17.25 0.15
N CYS A 56 16.92 16.93 1.43
CA CYS A 56 16.18 15.75 1.88
C CYS A 56 14.68 15.76 1.54
N ASN A 57 14.14 16.93 1.21
CA ASN A 57 12.73 17.08 0.82
C ASN A 57 12.48 16.69 -0.65
N LEU A 58 13.55 16.51 -1.44
CA LEU A 58 13.47 16.12 -2.83
C LEU A 58 13.73 14.62 -2.95
N THR A 59 13.00 13.98 -3.85
CA THR A 59 13.14 12.55 -4.13
C THR A 59 13.43 12.34 -5.61
N LEU A 60 14.30 11.39 -5.89
CA LEU A 60 14.54 10.94 -7.27
C LEU A 60 13.43 9.97 -7.67
N VAL A 61 12.83 10.21 -8.84
CA VAL A 61 11.72 9.40 -9.36
C VAL A 61 12.07 8.87 -10.75
N GLY A 62 11.77 7.60 -10.99
CA GLY A 62 11.97 6.95 -12.28
C GLY A 62 13.32 6.23 -12.42
N THR A 63 13.56 5.71 -13.62
CA THR A 63 14.82 5.05 -14.00
C THR A 63 15.67 5.98 -14.85
N THR A 64 16.98 5.74 -14.88
CA THR A 64 17.88 6.45 -15.80
C THR A 64 17.50 6.15 -17.25
N PHE A 65 17.23 7.20 -18.03
CA PHE A 65 16.81 7.07 -19.43
C PHE A 65 18.00 7.08 -20.40
N ASP A 66 19.12 7.65 -19.98
CA ASP A 66 20.38 7.65 -20.72
C ASP A 66 21.52 7.19 -19.80
N GLN A 67 22.36 6.29 -20.32
CA GLN A 67 23.55 5.79 -19.63
C GLN A 67 24.77 6.43 -20.27
N SER A 68 24.96 7.71 -19.97
CA SER A 68 26.18 8.42 -20.33
C SER A 68 27.29 8.09 -19.35
N SER A 69 28.51 7.92 -19.86
CA SER A 69 29.70 7.65 -19.05
C SER A 69 30.60 8.88 -19.00
N PHE A 70 31.15 9.19 -17.82
CA PHE A 70 32.16 10.24 -17.68
C PHE A 70 33.51 9.77 -18.23
N GLY A 71 34.15 10.63 -19.04
CA GLY A 71 35.48 10.40 -19.57
C GLY A 71 36.40 11.55 -19.21
N ILE A 72 37.68 11.24 -19.00
CA ILE A 72 38.74 12.24 -18.87
C ILE A 72 39.38 12.38 -20.25
N VAL A 73 39.54 13.62 -20.71
CA VAL A 73 40.10 13.91 -22.04
C VAL A 73 41.46 14.56 -21.94
N PHE A 74 42.39 14.09 -22.75
CA PHE A 74 43.76 14.59 -22.83
C PHE A 74 44.07 15.12 -24.23
N GLN A 75 45.14 15.91 -24.36
CA GLN A 75 45.64 16.29 -25.68
C GLN A 75 46.13 15.07 -26.45
N LYS A 76 45.96 15.09 -27.77
CA LYS A 76 46.41 14.01 -28.64
C LYS A 76 47.93 13.82 -28.50
N ASN A 77 48.37 12.56 -28.36
CA ASN A 77 49.76 12.16 -28.17
C ASN A 77 50.38 12.68 -26.85
N TRP A 78 49.61 12.68 -25.76
CA TRP A 78 50.17 12.98 -24.44
C TRP A 78 51.08 11.84 -23.99
N LEU A 79 52.30 12.16 -23.55
CA LEU A 79 53.35 11.18 -23.22
C LEU A 79 52.95 10.15 -22.14
N TYR A 80 51.95 10.47 -21.31
CA TYR A 80 51.55 9.65 -20.15
C TYR A 80 50.15 9.06 -20.29
N ASP A 81 49.55 9.07 -21.48
CA ASP A 81 48.21 8.51 -21.71
C ASP A 81 48.13 7.04 -21.28
N GLN A 82 49.10 6.22 -21.68
CA GLN A 82 49.16 4.80 -21.35
C GLN A 82 49.36 4.56 -19.85
N ASP A 83 50.27 5.29 -19.22
CA ASP A 83 50.53 5.16 -17.79
C ASP A 83 49.32 5.58 -16.94
N PHE A 84 48.60 6.61 -17.38
CA PHE A 84 47.38 7.08 -16.73
C PHE A 84 46.27 6.02 -16.79
N ASP A 85 46.05 5.41 -17.95
CA ASP A 85 45.04 4.36 -18.12
C ASP A 85 45.32 3.16 -17.23
N ILE A 86 46.59 2.73 -17.13
CA ILE A 86 47.02 1.66 -16.24
C ILE A 86 46.76 2.03 -14.77
N ALA A 87 47.06 3.28 -14.38
CA ALA A 87 46.79 3.75 -13.03
C ALA A 87 45.30 3.71 -12.69
N ILE A 88 44.41 4.13 -13.61
CA ILE A 88 42.96 4.06 -13.41
C ILE A 88 42.46 2.61 -13.29
N LEU A 89 42.98 1.70 -14.12
CA LEU A 89 42.65 0.27 -14.01
C LEU A 89 43.07 -0.30 -12.66
N SER A 90 44.28 0.03 -12.20
CA SER A 90 44.77 -0.41 -10.88
C SER A 90 43.89 0.09 -9.73
N LEU A 91 43.37 1.31 -9.82
CA LEU A 91 42.47 1.89 -8.80
C LEU A 91 41.09 1.22 -8.78
N ARG A 92 40.61 0.73 -9.94
CA ARG A 92 39.38 -0.06 -10.04
C ARG A 92 39.60 -1.45 -9.45
N GLU A 93 40.70 -2.12 -9.80
CA GLU A 93 41.04 -3.44 -9.27
C GLU A 93 41.26 -3.43 -7.75
N SER A 94 41.85 -2.35 -7.22
CA SER A 94 42.10 -2.22 -5.77
C SER A 94 40.84 -1.89 -4.95
N GLY A 95 39.69 -1.60 -5.58
CA GLY A 95 38.46 -1.19 -4.89
C GLY A 95 38.51 0.23 -4.30
N THR A 96 39.52 1.03 -4.65
CA THR A 96 39.64 2.41 -4.18
C THR A 96 38.51 3.28 -4.75
N PHE A 97 38.09 2.99 -5.98
CA PHE A 97 36.97 3.68 -6.62
C PHE A 97 35.66 3.53 -5.83
N ASP A 98 35.35 2.31 -5.39
CA ASP A 98 34.15 2.04 -4.57
C ASP A 98 34.22 2.79 -3.24
N THR A 99 35.41 2.86 -2.64
CA THR A 99 35.63 3.60 -1.39
C THR A 99 35.36 5.09 -1.58
N LEU A 100 35.82 5.67 -2.69
CA LEU A 100 35.55 7.06 -3.05
C LEU A 100 34.06 7.30 -3.33
N GLN A 101 33.42 6.40 -4.08
CA GLN A 101 32.00 6.49 -4.37
C GLN A 101 31.17 6.49 -3.09
N LYS A 102 31.44 5.55 -2.17
CA LYS A 102 30.78 5.50 -0.86
C LYS A 102 31.00 6.79 -0.07
N LYS A 103 32.24 7.27 -0.02
CA LYS A 103 32.60 8.48 0.71
C LYS A 103 31.85 9.72 0.22
N TRP A 104 31.70 9.90 -1.09
CA TRP A 104 31.13 11.12 -1.65
C TRP A 104 29.62 11.05 -1.89
N PHE A 105 29.05 9.87 -2.18
CA PHE A 105 27.63 9.72 -2.56
C PHE A 105 26.78 9.00 -1.51
N GLN A 106 27.38 8.22 -0.60
CA GLN A 106 26.64 7.46 0.43
C GLN A 106 26.80 8.04 1.83
N THR A 107 27.54 9.15 1.98
CA THR A 107 27.58 9.89 3.24
C THR A 107 26.30 10.71 3.35
N ASN A 108 25.31 10.12 4.02
CA ASN A 108 23.99 10.72 4.23
C ASN A 108 24.12 12.04 5.00
N GLY A 109 23.97 13.16 4.30
CA GLY A 109 23.83 14.49 4.91
C GLY A 109 22.42 14.71 5.45
N CYS A 110 21.46 14.06 4.80
CA CYS A 110 20.14 13.83 5.36
C CYS A 110 20.28 12.81 6.47
N SER A 111 20.20 13.26 7.72
CA SER A 111 19.99 12.33 8.83
C SER A 111 18.78 11.50 8.44
N GLU A 112 18.96 10.19 8.42
CA GLU A 112 17.83 9.27 8.51
C GLU A 112 17.19 9.60 9.86
N SER A 113 16.36 10.65 9.89
CA SER A 113 15.14 10.57 10.65
C SER A 113 14.44 9.36 10.06
N SER A 114 14.83 8.16 10.50
CA SER A 114 14.06 7.41 11.47
C SER A 114 12.76 8.13 11.85
N ASP A 115 11.94 8.38 10.83
CA ASP A 115 10.64 7.77 10.75
C ASP A 115 10.83 6.33 11.19
N ILE A 116 10.79 6.15 12.51
CA ILE A 116 10.62 4.88 13.19
C ILE A 116 9.62 4.11 12.34
N GLY A 117 10.14 3.10 11.63
CA GLY A 117 9.70 2.65 10.29
C GLY A 117 8.32 3.10 9.83
N THR A 118 8.26 3.92 8.78
CA THR A 118 7.04 4.25 8.01
C THR A 118 5.79 4.14 8.89
N ALA A 119 5.66 5.00 9.89
CA ALA A 119 4.51 4.98 10.78
C ALA A 119 3.27 4.99 9.88
N MET A 120 2.59 3.85 9.76
CA MET A 120 1.49 3.73 8.82
C MET A 120 0.44 4.73 9.28
N SER A 121 0.25 5.78 8.47
CA SER A 121 -0.69 6.85 8.80
C SER A 121 -2.07 6.25 9.03
N ILE A 122 -2.84 6.86 9.94
CA ILE A 122 -4.16 6.35 10.32
C ILE A 122 -5.11 6.20 9.12
N ASP A 123 -4.87 6.96 8.05
CA ASP A 123 -5.57 6.88 6.78
C ASP A 123 -5.43 5.50 6.11
N SER A 124 -4.24 4.90 6.17
CA SER A 124 -3.97 3.57 5.61
C SER A 124 -4.65 2.45 6.41
N MET A 125 -4.90 2.67 7.71
CA MET A 125 -5.56 1.71 8.61
C MET A 125 -7.07 1.92 8.74
N ALA A 126 -7.62 3.00 8.18
CA ALA A 126 -9.04 3.33 8.25
C ALA A 126 -9.96 2.20 7.74
N GLY A 127 -9.51 1.46 6.71
CA GLY A 127 -10.25 0.32 6.17
C GLY A 127 -10.47 -0.81 7.19
N LEU A 128 -9.48 -1.09 8.06
CA LEU A 128 -9.58 -2.11 9.09
C LEU A 128 -10.59 -1.70 10.17
N PHE A 129 -10.55 -0.45 10.62
CA PHE A 129 -11.51 0.05 11.62
C PHE A 129 -12.95 0.04 11.09
N MET A 130 -13.14 0.37 9.80
CA MET A 130 -14.45 0.33 9.16
C MET A 130 -15.04 -1.09 9.12
N THR A 131 -14.23 -2.12 8.83
CA THR A 131 -14.73 -3.50 8.79
C THR A 131 -15.14 -4.01 10.17
N PHE A 132 -14.35 -3.75 11.22
CA PHE A 132 -14.73 -4.10 12.59
C PHE A 132 -15.99 -3.37 13.07
N ALA A 133 -16.14 -2.09 12.71
CA ALA A 133 -17.33 -1.32 13.06
C ALA A 133 -18.61 -1.89 12.42
N VAL A 134 -18.55 -2.27 11.14
CA VAL A 134 -19.69 -2.88 10.42
C VAL A 134 -20.06 -4.25 11.00
N ILE A 135 -19.08 -5.12 11.25
CA ILE A 135 -19.31 -6.44 11.84
C ILE A 135 -19.93 -6.30 13.23
N SER A 136 -19.40 -5.39 14.05
CA SER A 136 -19.93 -5.10 15.39
C SER A 136 -21.37 -4.60 15.35
N ALA A 137 -21.69 -3.65 14.45
CA ALA A 137 -23.05 -3.14 14.29
C ALA A 137 -24.04 -4.23 13.87
N ILE A 138 -23.67 -5.08 12.91
CA ILE A 138 -24.51 -6.20 12.46
C ILE A 138 -24.76 -7.19 13.61
N ALA A 139 -23.72 -7.56 14.37
CA ALA A 139 -23.85 -8.46 15.51
C ALA A 139 -24.81 -7.90 16.59
N VAL A 140 -24.70 -6.61 16.90
CA VAL A 140 -25.60 -5.93 17.84
C VAL A 140 -27.03 -5.90 17.32
N LEU A 141 -27.24 -5.61 16.03
CA LEU A 141 -28.58 -5.63 15.41
C LEU A 141 -29.23 -7.02 15.48
N TYR A 142 -28.49 -8.08 15.14
CA TYR A 142 -28.97 -9.47 15.26
C TYR A 142 -29.35 -9.81 16.71
N PHE A 143 -28.53 -9.44 17.68
CA PHE A 143 -28.81 -9.71 19.09
C PHE A 143 -30.07 -8.97 19.57
N MET A 144 -30.20 -7.70 19.21
CA MET A 144 -31.36 -6.88 19.56
C MET A 144 -32.64 -7.40 18.90
N TRP A 145 -32.59 -7.79 17.63
CA TRP A 145 -33.73 -8.39 16.95
C TRP A 145 -34.14 -9.73 17.58
N ARG A 146 -33.20 -10.63 17.87
CA ARG A 146 -33.49 -11.91 18.52
C ARG A 146 -34.12 -11.73 19.90
N LYS A 147 -33.64 -10.76 20.70
CA LYS A 147 -34.26 -10.46 22.00
C LYS A 147 -35.64 -9.84 21.84
N ARG A 148 -35.83 -8.92 20.89
CA ARG A 148 -37.12 -8.29 20.62
C ARG A 148 -38.15 -9.29 20.08
N THR A 149 -37.77 -10.22 19.20
CA THR A 149 -38.65 -11.29 18.72
C THR A 149 -39.03 -12.23 19.86
N ALA A 150 -38.06 -12.71 20.66
CA ALA A 150 -38.37 -13.58 21.81
C ALA A 150 -39.32 -12.93 22.83
N ILE A 151 -39.18 -11.63 23.09
CA ILE A 151 -40.10 -10.89 23.97
C ILE A 151 -41.47 -10.71 23.31
N LYS A 152 -41.53 -10.40 22.01
CA LYS A 152 -42.79 -10.28 21.25
C LYS A 152 -43.53 -11.61 21.18
N ASP A 153 -42.84 -12.70 20.92
CA ASP A 153 -43.38 -14.05 20.83
C ASP A 153 -43.93 -14.49 22.20
N CYS A 154 -43.20 -14.21 23.28
CA CYS A 154 -43.67 -14.45 24.65
C CYS A 154 -44.90 -13.58 25.00
N PHE A 155 -44.89 -12.30 24.63
CA PHE A 155 -46.01 -11.39 24.89
C PHE A 155 -47.27 -11.77 24.09
N LEU A 156 -47.11 -12.18 22.83
CA LEU A 156 -48.20 -12.69 22.01
C LEU A 156 -48.78 -14.00 22.57
N ALA A 157 -47.93 -14.88 23.11
CA ALA A 157 -48.39 -16.07 23.83
C ALA A 157 -49.20 -15.72 25.09
N LEU A 158 -48.82 -14.66 25.82
CA LEU A 158 -49.58 -14.17 26.99
C LEU A 158 -50.92 -13.52 26.62
N ILE A 159 -50.99 -12.80 25.49
CA ILE A 159 -52.26 -12.24 24.98
C ILE A 159 -53.19 -13.34 24.48
N HIS A 160 -52.67 -14.40 23.83
CA HIS A 160 -53.48 -15.53 23.37
C HIS A 160 -54.10 -16.31 24.55
N ARG A 161 -53.43 -16.37 25.71
CA ARG A 161 -54.03 -16.92 26.94
C ARG A 161 -55.18 -16.08 27.51
N LYS A 162 -55.24 -14.78 27.23
CA LYS A 162 -56.29 -13.89 27.76
C LYS A 162 -57.58 -13.91 26.93
N LYS A 163 -57.56 -14.45 25.70
CA LYS A 163 -58.74 -14.60 24.83
C LYS A 163 -59.30 -16.03 24.90
N SER A 164 -59.64 -16.49 26.10
CA SER A 164 -60.51 -17.66 26.29
C SER A 164 -61.34 -17.50 27.57
N PRO A 165 -62.58 -17.00 27.48
CA PRO A 165 -63.59 -17.19 28.52
C PRO A 165 -64.54 -18.37 28.17
N ASP A 166 -64.85 -19.16 29.19
CA ASP A 166 -65.56 -20.45 29.25
C ASP A 166 -66.99 -20.54 28.66
N SER A 167 -67.38 -21.73 28.18
CA SER A 167 -68.43 -22.57 28.82
C SER A 167 -68.63 -23.97 28.18
N GLN A 168 -68.46 -24.98 29.06
CA GLN A 168 -68.82 -26.41 29.18
C GLN A 168 -70.00 -27.00 28.34
N VAL A 169 -69.96 -28.32 28.01
CA VAL A 169 -70.85 -29.42 28.51
C VAL A 169 -70.34 -30.82 28.06
N ILE A 170 -70.53 -31.80 28.96
CA ILE A 170 -70.05 -33.19 29.09
C ILE A 170 -70.85 -34.23 28.27
N VAL A 171 -70.20 -35.28 27.72
CA VAL A 171 -70.70 -36.70 27.77
C VAL A 171 -69.52 -37.69 27.76
N LEU A 172 -69.57 -38.67 28.68
CA LEU A 172 -68.66 -39.80 28.92
C LEU A 172 -68.75 -40.88 27.82
N ASN A 173 -67.64 -41.56 27.48
CA ASN A 173 -67.56 -43.02 27.69
C ASN A 173 -66.14 -43.63 27.54
N GLN A 174 -65.71 -44.27 28.63
CA GLN A 174 -65.06 -45.58 28.80
C GLN A 174 -63.86 -46.08 27.95
N THR A 175 -62.93 -46.67 28.71
CA THR A 175 -61.96 -47.76 28.40
C THR A 175 -60.84 -47.38 27.43
N GLY A 176 -59.56 -47.61 27.69
CA GLY A 176 -58.92 -48.58 28.56
C GLY A 176 -57.64 -48.98 27.82
N SER A 177 -56.52 -48.48 28.34
CA SER A 177 -55.13 -48.96 28.21
C SER A 177 -54.75 -50.01 27.15
N ASP A 178 -53.74 -49.63 26.37
CA ASP A 178 -52.44 -50.33 26.20
C ASP A 178 -52.07 -50.98 24.85
N ILE A 179 -50.76 -50.80 24.55
CA ILE A 179 -49.86 -51.56 23.67
C ILE A 179 -49.83 -51.17 22.17
N SER A 180 -48.76 -50.49 21.72
CA SER A 180 -47.59 -51.17 21.10
C SER A 180 -46.73 -50.27 20.19
N SER A 181 -45.42 -50.52 20.26
CA SER A 181 -44.41 -50.43 19.19
C SER A 181 -43.78 -49.08 18.83
N GLU A 182 -42.65 -48.82 19.49
CA GLU A 182 -41.32 -48.63 18.89
C GLU A 182 -41.20 -48.82 17.37
N ASN A 183 -40.64 -47.81 16.67
CA ASN A 183 -39.44 -47.91 15.80
C ASN A 183 -39.05 -46.51 15.23
N PRO A 184 -37.78 -46.05 15.38
CA PRO A 184 -37.31 -44.81 14.78
C PRO A 184 -36.61 -45.08 13.43
N SER A 185 -37.06 -44.44 12.35
CA SER A 185 -36.23 -44.24 11.16
C SER A 185 -36.82 -43.22 10.19
N ARG A 186 -36.27 -42.01 10.17
CA ARG A 186 -36.13 -41.28 8.90
C ARG A 186 -34.94 -40.32 8.93
N ARG A 187 -33.83 -40.83 8.41
CA ARG A 187 -32.61 -40.13 8.01
C ARG A 187 -32.95 -39.05 6.99
N LYS A 188 -32.49 -37.81 7.18
CA LYS A 188 -32.18 -36.90 6.06
C LYS A 188 -30.83 -36.25 6.30
N SER A 189 -29.92 -36.61 5.41
CA SER A 189 -28.57 -36.08 5.21
C SER A 189 -28.64 -34.65 4.71
N THR A 190 -27.74 -33.79 5.19
CA THR A 190 -27.34 -32.57 4.47
C THR A 190 -25.86 -32.34 4.71
N ILE A 191 -25.14 -32.32 3.59
CA ILE A 191 -23.69 -32.25 3.40
C ILE A 191 -23.26 -30.78 3.44
N TYR A 192 -22.10 -30.48 4.02
CA TYR A 192 -21.40 -29.19 3.82
C TYR A 192 -20.03 -29.43 3.16
N PRO A 193 -19.57 -28.52 2.28
CA PRO A 193 -18.39 -28.72 1.45
C PRO A 193 -17.07 -28.40 2.16
N ILE A 194 -16.03 -29.03 1.61
CA ILE A 194 -14.61 -29.05 2.00
C ILE A 194 -13.94 -27.70 1.66
N LEU A 195 -13.15 -27.17 2.59
CA LEU A 195 -12.21 -26.06 2.37
C LEU A 195 -10.97 -26.57 1.61
N TYR A 196 -10.56 -25.89 0.54
CA TYR A 196 -9.21 -26.02 -0.02
C TYR A 196 -8.33 -24.86 0.47
N LEU A 197 -7.01 -25.11 0.54
CA LEU A 197 -5.96 -24.13 0.81
C LEU A 197 -5.96 -22.97 -0.19
#